data_AF-A0A1V3PBF0-F1
#
_entry.id   AF-A0A1V3PBF0-F1
#
_cell.length_a   1.000
_cell.length_b   1.000
_cell.length_c   1.000
_cell.angle_alpha   90.00
_cell.angle_beta   90.00
_cell.angle_gamma   90.00
#
_symmetry.space_group_name_H-M   'P 1'
#
loop_
_entity.id
_entity.type
_entity.pdbx_description
1 polymer ?
#
loop_
_entity_poly.entity_id
_entity_poly.type
_entity_poly.pdbx_seq_one_letter_code
_entity_poly.pdbx_strand_id
1 'polypeptide(L)'
;MAHDPHYARKSIGDFAPKLAELTDEVLFADIWARSGLAPRERSIATLAALVALNRTEQLPFHFARARDNGLIEAELVELITHLAFYAGWPCAFSAIGVLRKELAP
;
A
#
# COMPACT_ATOMS: atom_id res chain seq x y z
N MET A 1 -5.17 -7.50 -9.93
CA MET A 1 -5.39 -8.12 -8.60
C MET A 1 -6.03 -7.16 -7.59
N ALA A 2 -5.74 -5.85 -7.63
CA ALA A 2 -6.19 -4.87 -6.61
C ALA A 2 -7.67 -4.43 -6.66
N HIS A 3 -8.48 -4.95 -7.59
CA HIS A 3 -9.87 -4.53 -7.83
C HIS A 3 -10.94 -5.60 -7.54
N ASP A 4 -10.56 -6.79 -7.05
CA ASP A 4 -11.56 -7.78 -6.67
C ASP A 4 -12.11 -7.45 -5.27
N PRO A 5 -13.41 -7.12 -5.13
CA PRO A 5 -14.01 -6.80 -3.84
C PRO A 5 -14.10 -8.00 -2.88
N HIS A 6 -13.73 -9.21 -3.33
CA HIS A 6 -13.70 -10.43 -2.51
C HIS A 6 -12.29 -11.05 -2.44
N TYR A 7 -11.25 -10.24 -2.65
CA TYR A 7 -9.87 -10.71 -2.69
C TYR A 7 -9.49 -11.46 -1.40
N ALA A 8 -9.82 -10.93 -0.23
CA ALA A 8 -9.40 -11.52 1.03
C ALA A 8 -10.16 -12.82 1.32
N ARG A 9 -11.45 -12.88 0.97
CA ARG A 9 -12.23 -14.13 1.04
C ARG A 9 -11.66 -15.24 0.17
N LYS A 10 -11.15 -14.90 -1.02
CA LYS A 10 -10.52 -15.88 -1.92
C LYS A 10 -9.12 -16.31 -1.47
N SER A 11 -8.38 -15.46 -0.75
CA SER A 11 -7.00 -15.73 -0.39
C SER A 11 -6.83 -16.41 0.96
N ILE A 12 -7.59 -15.99 1.97
CA ILE A 12 -7.45 -16.47 3.36
C ILE A 12 -8.79 -16.81 4.02
N GLY A 13 -9.90 -16.79 3.28
CA GLY A 13 -11.24 -16.95 3.86
C GLY A 13 -11.53 -18.34 4.43
N ASP A 14 -10.85 -19.37 3.95
CA ASP A 14 -10.91 -20.74 4.46
C ASP A 14 -10.21 -20.88 5.83
N PHE A 15 -9.14 -20.12 6.06
CA PHE A 15 -8.34 -20.17 7.29
C PHE A 15 -8.73 -19.09 8.32
N ALA A 16 -8.97 -17.86 7.86
CA ALA A 16 -9.24 -16.68 8.68
C ALA A 16 -10.47 -15.91 8.17
N PRO A 17 -11.68 -16.51 8.23
CA PRO A 17 -12.89 -15.98 7.59
C PRO A 17 -13.26 -14.57 8.05
N LYS A 18 -13.12 -14.26 9.36
CA LYS A 18 -13.46 -12.93 9.86
C LYS A 18 -12.48 -11.86 9.42
N LEU A 19 -11.19 -12.19 9.31
CA LEU A 19 -10.19 -11.25 8.81
C LEU A 19 -10.42 -10.95 7.33
N ALA A 20 -10.76 -11.99 6.55
CA ALA A 20 -11.17 -11.83 5.16
C ALA A 20 -12.38 -10.89 5.01
N GLU A 21 -13.44 -11.14 5.77
CA GLU A 21 -14.64 -10.29 5.78
C GLU A 21 -14.33 -8.84 6.13
N LEU A 22 -13.56 -8.57 7.19
CA LEU A 22 -13.19 -7.21 7.59
C LEU A 22 -12.32 -6.51 6.53
N THR A 23 -11.46 -7.26 5.83
CA THR A 23 -10.62 -6.71 4.77
C THR A 23 -11.45 -6.30 3.55
N ASP A 24 -12.38 -7.15 3.14
CA ASP A 24 -13.22 -6.89 1.96
C ASP A 24 -14.26 -5.79 2.27
N GLU A 25 -15.00 -5.91 3.38
CA GLU A 25 -16.17 -5.08 3.66
C GLU A 25 -15.84 -3.78 4.41
N VAL A 26 -15.01 -3.84 5.45
CA VAL A 26 -14.72 -2.66 6.28
C VAL A 26 -13.54 -1.86 5.71
N LEU A 27 -12.43 -2.53 5.40
CA LEU A 27 -11.25 -1.82 4.92
C LEU A 27 -11.49 -1.29 3.50
N PHE A 28 -11.73 -2.16 2.52
CA PHE A 28 -11.77 -1.73 1.13
C PHE A 28 -13.12 -1.19 0.66
N ALA A 29 -14.24 -1.79 1.03
CA ALA A 29 -15.56 -1.30 0.61
C ALA A 29 -16.07 -0.09 1.39
N ASP A 30 -15.60 0.16 2.63
CA ASP A 30 -15.91 1.38 3.39
C ASP A 30 -14.71 2.33 3.49
N ILE A 31 -13.73 2.05 4.35
CA ILE A 31 -12.70 3.04 4.74
C ILE A 31 -11.94 3.62 3.53
N TRP A 32 -11.58 2.78 2.54
CA TRP A 32 -10.92 3.22 1.31
C TRP A 32 -11.86 3.91 0.31
N ALA A 33 -13.16 3.69 0.39
CA ALA A 33 -14.17 4.26 -0.51
C ALA A 33 -14.68 5.65 -0.04
N ARG A 34 -14.41 6.04 1.20
CA ARG A 34 -14.83 7.34 1.76
C ARG A 34 -14.24 8.53 1.00
N SER A 35 -15.09 9.50 0.67
CA SER A 35 -14.77 10.67 -0.18
C SER A 35 -13.92 11.78 0.44
N GLY A 36 -13.68 11.74 1.76
CA GLY A 36 -12.93 12.81 2.45
C GLY A 36 -11.44 12.91 2.08
N LEU A 37 -10.88 11.88 1.44
CA LEU A 37 -9.56 11.89 0.82
C LEU A 37 -9.67 11.18 -0.52
N ALA A 38 -9.03 11.74 -1.55
CA ALA A 38 -8.92 11.08 -2.85
C ALA A 38 -8.15 9.75 -2.71
N PRO A 39 -8.42 8.73 -3.56
CA PRO A 39 -7.69 7.47 -3.54
C PRO A 39 -6.16 7.65 -3.62
N ARG A 40 -5.70 8.65 -4.39
CA ARG A 40 -4.29 9.05 -4.48
C ARG A 40 -3.71 9.44 -3.12
N GLU A 41 -4.41 10.28 -2.37
CA GLU A 41 -3.99 10.77 -1.05
C GLU A 41 -3.97 9.64 -0.01
N ARG A 42 -4.97 8.74 -0.05
CA ARG A 42 -4.99 7.53 0.79
C ARG A 42 -3.80 6.62 0.51
N SER A 43 -3.42 6.45 -0.76
CA SER A 43 -2.24 5.67 -1.12
C SER A 43 -0.95 6.29 -0.57
N ILE A 44 -0.80 7.62 -0.65
CA ILE A 44 0.36 8.32 -0.05
C ILE A 44 0.42 8.08 1.46
N ALA A 45 -0.69 8.30 2.18
CA ALA A 45 -0.73 8.12 3.62
C ALA A 45 -0.42 6.67 4.03
N THR A 46 -0.96 5.70 3.28
CA THR A 46 -0.74 4.27 3.54
C THR A 46 0.72 3.90 3.30
N LEU A 47 1.30 4.29 2.17
CA LEU A 47 2.71 4.02 1.87
C LEU A 47 3.63 4.68 2.90
N ALA A 48 3.35 5.92 3.29
CA ALA A 48 4.13 6.61 4.32
C ALA A 48 4.13 5.84 5.65
N ALA A 49 2.96 5.35 6.07
CA ALA A 49 2.84 4.53 7.28
C ALA A 49 3.60 3.20 7.14
N LEU A 50 3.47 2.50 6.01
CA LEU A 50 4.15 1.22 5.78
C LEU A 50 5.67 1.35 5.76
N VAL A 51 6.20 2.41 5.12
CA VAL A 51 7.64 2.71 5.14
C VAL A 51 8.08 3.06 6.56
N ALA A 52 7.36 3.95 7.25
CA ALA A 52 7.73 4.37 8.61
C ALA A 52 7.71 3.22 9.63
N LEU A 53 6.80 2.26 9.46
CA LEU A 53 6.70 1.07 10.30
C LEU A 53 7.59 -0.09 9.83
N ASN A 54 8.37 0.10 8.76
CA ASN A 54 9.19 -0.93 8.11
C ASN A 54 8.42 -2.23 7.81
N ARG A 55 7.23 -2.10 7.20
CA ARG A 55 6.34 -3.21 6.80
C ARG A 55 6.48 -3.49 5.30
N THR A 56 7.67 -3.92 4.91
CA THR A 56 8.06 -4.05 3.51
C THR A 56 7.27 -5.10 2.74
N GLU A 57 6.73 -6.10 3.43
CA GLU A 57 5.93 -7.17 2.85
C GLU A 57 4.59 -6.69 2.29
N GLN A 58 4.09 -5.55 2.77
CA GLN A 58 2.84 -4.94 2.30
C GLN A 58 3.07 -3.93 1.16
N LEU A 59 4.30 -3.46 0.98
CA LEU A 59 4.63 -2.43 -0.01
C LEU A 59 4.32 -2.84 -1.46
N PRO A 60 4.57 -4.08 -1.93
CA PRO A 60 4.27 -4.45 -3.33
C PRO A 60 2.81 -4.17 -3.73
N PHE A 61 1.86 -4.65 -2.92
CA PHE A 61 0.44 -4.43 -3.16
C PHE A 61 0.08 -2.93 -3.16
N HIS A 62 0.61 -2.18 -2.20
CA HIS A 62 0.29 -0.76 -2.07
C HIS A 62 1.01 0.12 -3.09
N PHE A 63 2.18 -0.26 -3.62
CA PHE A 63 2.81 0.41 -4.75
C PHE A 63 1.99 0.24 -6.03
N ALA A 64 1.55 -0.99 -6.33
CA ALA A 64 0.66 -1.24 -7.48
C ALA A 64 -0.63 -0.40 -7.36
N ARG A 65 -1.28 -0.44 -6.19
CA ARG A 65 -2.48 0.36 -5.94
C ARG A 65 -2.24 1.86 -5.99
N ALA A 66 -1.08 2.35 -5.52
CA ALA A 66 -0.73 3.76 -5.62
C ALA A 66 -0.63 4.22 -7.08
N ARG A 67 -0.04 3.38 -7.94
CA ARG A 67 0.04 3.63 -9.39
C ARG A 67 -1.33 3.60 -10.06
N ASP A 68 -2.18 2.62 -9.72
CA ASP A 68 -3.57 2.57 -10.18
C ASP A 68 -4.36 3.82 -9.76
N ASN A 69 -4.03 4.39 -8.59
CA ASN A 69 -4.59 5.64 -8.08
C ASN A 69 -3.89 6.91 -8.61
N GLY A 70 -2.97 6.77 -9.57
CA GLY A 70 -2.37 7.89 -10.31
C GLY A 70 -1.04 8.43 -9.75
N LEU A 71 -0.37 7.73 -8.83
CA LEU A 71 1.01 8.08 -8.46
C LEU A 71 1.98 7.63 -9.56
N ILE A 72 2.90 8.51 -9.93
CA ILE A 72 4.01 8.17 -10.84
C ILE A 72 5.24 7.69 -10.05
N GLU A 73 6.14 6.99 -10.75
CA GLU A 73 7.39 6.48 -10.17
C GLU A 73 8.19 7.57 -9.45
N ALA A 74 8.35 8.75 -10.07
CA ALA A 74 9.09 9.85 -9.48
C ALA A 74 8.51 10.31 -8.12
N GLU A 75 7.19 10.30 -7.97
CA GLU A 75 6.53 10.66 -6.71
C GLU A 75 6.72 9.58 -5.64
N LEU A 76 6.75 8.31 -6.02
CA LEU A 76 7.02 7.21 -5.09
C LEU A 76 8.47 7.24 -4.58
N VAL A 77 9.42 7.51 -5.48
CA VAL A 77 10.83 7.69 -5.13
C VAL A 77 11.00 8.89 -4.19
N GLU A 78 10.36 10.02 -4.50
CA GLU A 78 10.41 11.22 -3.67
C GLU A 78 9.78 11.00 -2.29
N LEU A 79 8.62 10.33 -2.22
CA LEU A 79 7.97 9.96 -0.96
C LEU A 79 8.91 9.15 -0.05
N ILE A 80 9.54 8.10 -0.58
CA ILE A 80 10.47 7.25 0.18
C ILE A 80 11.72 8.04 0.61
N THR A 81 12.23 8.89 -0.27
CA THR A 81 13.40 9.73 -0.01
C THR A 81 13.11 10.73 1.11
N HIS A 82 11.95 11.39 1.08
CA HIS A 82 11.50 12.29 2.13
C HIS A 82 11.37 11.56 3.47
N LEU A 83 10.85 10.34 3.46
CA LEU A 83 10.70 9.52 4.67
C LEU A 83 12.03 9.06 5.27
N ALA A 84 13.15 9.09 4.54
CA ALA A 84 14.47 8.82 5.14
C ALA A 84 14.77 9.78 6.31
N PHE A 85 14.29 11.03 6.23
CA PHE A 85 14.49 12.06 7.26
C PHE A 85 13.60 11.87 8.50
N TYR A 86 12.44 11.23 8.36
CA TYR A 86 11.45 11.08 9.44
C TYR A 86 11.39 9.65 10.03
N ALA A 87 11.65 8.65 9.20
CA ALA A 87 11.61 7.23 9.56
C ALA A 87 13.01 6.58 9.60
N GLY A 88 14.05 7.31 9.19
CA GLY A 88 15.43 6.84 9.16
C GLY A 88 15.82 6.16 7.85
N TRP A 89 17.12 6.25 7.53
CA TRP A 89 17.73 5.66 6.33
C TRP A 89 17.44 4.17 6.14
N PRO A 90 17.49 3.30 7.18
CA PRO A 90 17.20 1.87 7.01
C PRO A 90 15.81 1.60 6.42
N CYS A 91 14.77 2.27 6.95
CA CYS A 91 13.39 2.13 6.46
C CYS A 91 13.28 2.56 4.99
N ALA A 92 13.89 3.70 4.63
CA ALA A 92 13.88 4.19 3.26
C ALA A 92 14.65 3.27 2.30
N PHE A 93 15.82 2.76 2.69
CA PHE A 93 16.61 1.83 1.88
C PHE A 93 15.89 0.49 1.67
N SER A 94 15.23 -0.03 2.69
CA SER A 94 14.41 -1.23 2.57
C SER A 94 13.23 -1.00 1.61
N ALA A 95 12.53 0.13 1.74
CA ALA A 95 11.39 0.47 0.87
C ALA A 95 11.80 0.71 -0.60
N ILE A 96 12.88 1.47 -0.85
CA ILE A 96 13.34 1.74 -2.22
C ILE A 96 13.84 0.46 -2.90
N GLY A 97 14.42 -0.46 -2.12
CA GLY A 97 14.80 -1.79 -2.60
C GLY A 97 13.61 -2.63 -3.07
N VAL A 98 12.46 -2.51 -2.40
CA VAL A 98 11.20 -3.15 -2.85
C VAL A 98 10.66 -2.43 -4.09
N LEU A 99 10.55 -1.10 -4.07
CA LEU A 99 10.02 -0.34 -5.21
C LEU A 99 10.81 -0.64 -6.50
N ARG A 100 12.15 -0.69 -6.42
CA ARG A 100 13.00 -1.05 -7.57
C ARG A 100 12.69 -2.43 -8.15
N LYS A 101 12.34 -3.41 -7.31
CA LYS A 101 11.97 -4.76 -7.77
C LYS A 101 10.60 -4.77 -8.46
N GLU A 102 9.64 -4.02 -7.93
CA GLU A 102 8.28 -3.92 -8.52
C GLU A 102 8.26 -3.13 -9.84
N LEU A 103 9.28 -2.32 -10.10
CA LEU A 103 9.42 -1.53 -11.33
C LEU A 103 10.39 -2.15 -12.34
N ALA A 104 11.09 -3.22 -11.98
CA ALA A 104 11.91 -3.95 -12.94
C ALA A 104 11.02 -4.57 -14.03
N PRO A 105 11.48 -4.58 -15.29
CA PRO A 105 10.75 -5.19 -16.41
C PRO A 105 10.57 -6.70 -16.27
#